data_AF-A0A8D0NN66-F1
#
_entry.id   AF-A0A8D0NN66-F1
#
_cell.length_a   1.000
_cell.length_b   1.000
_cell.length_c   1.000
_cell.angle_alpha   90.00
_cell.angle_beta   90.00
_cell.angle_gamma   90.00
#
_symmetry.space_group_name_H-M   'P 1'
#
loop_
_entity.id
_entity.type
_entity.pdbx_description
1 polymer ?
#
loop_
_entity_poly.entity_id
_entity_poly.type
_entity_poly.pdbx_seq_one_letter_code
_entity_poly.pdbx_strand_id
1 'polypeptide(L)'
;WSHPGFGIQHPAGAGPILLLTSDNIKQRLGTAALDSLHEYRLSSWLGQQEDVHRIVLYQADSTLTPWTQRCIRQADCILIVGLGEQEPTVGELERMLERSAVRAQKQLVLLHREDGPAPARTVDWLNMRSWCSGHLHLCCPRRIFSRRSLPKLVELYERVCQRPPDRHSDFSRLARVLTGNAIALVLGGGGARGCAQVGIIRALAESGIPVDMVGGTSIGAFMGALYAEERNYSQMRIRAKQWAEGMTSMVKTVLDLTYPVTSVFSGAGFNSGIYSVFKDRQIEDLWIPAFAITTDISASAMRVHTDGSLWRYVRASMSLSGYMPPLCDPKDGHLLMDGGYINNLPADVARSMGAKVVIAIDVGSQDETDLTNYGDALSGWWLLWKRWNPLATKVKVLNMAEIQTRLAYVCCVRQLEMVRNSDYCEYLRPPIDNYGTLDFGKFDEICEVGYQHGRTVFDIWGRSGVLEKMLQDRQGTSKMKAGDVSAWAAPSPPPRCLHGPPLCPDESDYQTEYEEELLDGPRDAYADFQSAPADADPGSTSVSCPDTQGPWAELALRAPPCRPLGLPAA
;
A
#
# COMPACT_ATOMS: atom_id res chain seq x y z
N TRP A 1 6.39 27.17 -5.40
CA TRP A 1 5.88 26.48 -6.59
C TRP A 1 5.37 27.51 -7.59
N SER A 2 6.27 28.25 -8.23
CA SER A 2 5.93 29.39 -9.10
C SER A 2 6.90 29.44 -10.29
N HIS A 3 6.36 29.12 -11.49
CA HIS A 3 6.94 29.30 -12.84
C HIS A 3 7.95 28.23 -13.35
N PRO A 4 8.21 28.18 -14.67
CA PRO A 4 7.55 27.34 -15.66
C PRO A 4 8.51 26.25 -16.18
N GLY A 5 9.20 25.57 -15.26
CA GLY A 5 10.23 24.57 -15.57
C GLY A 5 9.98 23.18 -14.99
N PHE A 6 8.80 22.92 -14.42
CA PHE A 6 8.48 21.62 -13.84
C PHE A 6 8.07 20.63 -14.94
N GLY A 7 9.06 20.14 -15.68
CA GLY A 7 8.93 18.89 -16.43
C GLY A 7 8.91 17.75 -15.41
N ILE A 8 7.72 17.21 -15.13
CA ILE A 8 7.61 15.88 -14.52
C ILE A 8 8.29 14.91 -15.49
N GLN A 9 9.23 14.11 -14.97
CA GLN A 9 10.02 13.15 -15.70
C GLN A 9 9.16 12.36 -16.68
N HIS A 10 9.64 12.14 -17.90
CA HIS A 10 9.10 11.14 -18.82
C HIS A 10 9.27 9.76 -18.16
N PRO A 11 8.22 9.10 -17.62
CA PRO A 11 8.29 7.67 -17.46
C PRO A 11 8.52 7.10 -18.88
N ALA A 12 9.46 6.18 -19.02
CA ALA A 12 9.69 5.52 -20.31
C ALA A 12 8.36 4.92 -20.80
N GLY A 13 7.69 5.57 -21.75
CA GLY A 13 6.36 5.21 -22.24
C GLY A 13 5.26 6.29 -22.17
N ALA A 14 5.41 7.37 -21.40
CA ALA A 14 4.47 8.48 -21.47
C ALA A 14 4.78 9.37 -22.68
N GLY A 15 3.78 9.63 -23.52
CA GLY A 15 3.85 10.59 -24.61
C GLY A 15 4.21 12.01 -24.15
N PRO A 16 4.28 13.00 -25.05
CA PRO A 16 4.72 14.34 -24.71
C PRO A 16 3.84 14.94 -23.60
N ILE A 17 4.47 15.45 -22.53
CA ILE A 17 3.83 16.09 -21.38
C ILE A 17 3.99 17.61 -21.53
N LEU A 18 2.91 18.36 -21.30
CA LEU A 18 2.93 19.83 -21.35
C LEU A 18 2.56 20.43 -20.00
N LEU A 19 3.42 21.28 -19.45
CA LEU A 19 3.09 22.12 -18.30
C LEU A 19 2.53 23.47 -18.76
N LEU A 20 1.33 23.79 -18.31
CA LEU A 20 0.67 25.08 -18.56
C LEU A 20 0.54 25.86 -17.26
N THR A 21 1.05 27.09 -17.28
CA THR A 21 0.94 28.07 -16.20
C THR A 21 0.28 29.34 -16.74
N SER A 22 -0.30 30.16 -15.87
CA SER A 22 -0.88 31.45 -16.25
C SER A 22 0.09 32.33 -17.05
N ASP A 23 1.37 32.33 -16.69
CA ASP A 23 2.42 33.07 -17.38
C ASP A 23 2.78 32.50 -18.76
N ASN A 24 2.89 31.17 -18.88
CA ASN A 24 3.18 30.53 -20.16
C ASN A 24 2.06 30.84 -21.18
N ILE A 25 0.81 30.83 -20.71
CA ILE A 25 -0.35 31.21 -21.51
C ILE A 25 -0.27 32.67 -21.95
N LYS A 26 0.01 33.59 -21.02
CA LYS A 26 0.14 35.03 -21.34
C LYS A 26 1.28 35.30 -22.32
N GLN A 27 2.40 34.59 -22.19
CA GLN A 27 3.54 34.73 -23.11
C GLN A 27 3.21 34.22 -24.52
N ARG A 28 2.48 33.11 -24.66
CA ARG A 28 2.16 32.52 -25.97
C ARG A 28 0.96 33.14 -26.67
N LEU A 29 -0.08 33.49 -25.93
CA LEU A 29 -1.37 33.95 -26.48
C LEU A 29 -1.62 35.46 -26.27
N GLY A 30 -0.75 36.13 -25.52
CA GLY A 30 -0.85 37.56 -25.18
C GLY A 30 -1.40 37.80 -23.78
N THR A 31 -1.18 38.99 -23.24
CA THR A 31 -1.56 39.36 -21.86
C THR A 31 -3.08 39.32 -21.62
N ALA A 32 -3.88 39.60 -22.66
CA ALA A 32 -5.34 39.56 -22.65
C ALA A 32 -5.92 38.15 -22.91
N ALA A 33 -5.08 37.11 -23.05
CA ALA A 33 -5.54 35.77 -23.42
C ALA A 33 -6.48 35.11 -22.40
N LEU A 34 -6.44 35.56 -21.14
CA LEU A 34 -7.28 35.06 -20.06
C LEU A 34 -8.58 35.87 -19.87
N ASP A 35 -8.77 36.92 -20.68
CA ASP A 35 -9.99 37.73 -20.66
C ASP A 35 -11.13 36.98 -21.36
N SER A 36 -12.37 37.21 -20.92
CA SER A 36 -13.57 36.55 -21.45
C SER A 36 -13.76 36.75 -22.96
N LEU A 37 -13.26 37.85 -23.52
CA LEU A 37 -13.30 38.13 -24.96
C LEU A 37 -12.49 37.14 -25.81
N HIS A 38 -11.42 36.56 -25.24
CA HIS A 38 -10.54 35.62 -25.95
C HIS A 38 -10.82 34.15 -25.59
N GLU A 39 -11.92 33.88 -24.91
CA GLU A 39 -12.23 32.57 -24.33
C GLU A 39 -12.30 31.46 -25.38
N TYR A 40 -12.89 31.73 -26.54
CA TYR A 40 -12.97 30.77 -27.65
C TYR A 40 -11.59 30.38 -28.17
N ARG A 41 -10.70 31.36 -28.39
CA ARG A 41 -9.35 31.15 -28.89
C ARG A 41 -8.51 30.34 -27.90
N LEU A 42 -8.60 30.68 -26.61
CA LEU A 42 -7.90 29.94 -25.56
C LEU A 42 -8.41 28.49 -25.47
N SER A 43 -9.73 28.28 -25.48
CA SER A 43 -10.32 26.93 -25.40
C SER A 43 -9.94 26.06 -26.58
N SER A 44 -9.97 26.61 -27.80
CA SER A 44 -9.55 25.90 -29.01
C SER A 44 -8.06 25.54 -28.97
N TRP A 45 -7.21 26.45 -28.51
CA TRP A 45 -5.78 26.18 -28.38
C TRP A 45 -5.47 25.13 -27.32
N LEU A 46 -6.16 25.17 -26.17
CA LEU A 46 -6.02 24.15 -25.13
C LEU A 46 -6.45 22.78 -25.63
N GLY A 47 -7.58 22.69 -26.34
CA GLY A 47 -8.02 21.43 -26.96
C GLY A 47 -6.98 20.87 -27.94
N GLN A 48 -6.34 21.73 -28.75
CA GLN A 48 -5.23 21.28 -29.60
C GLN A 48 -4.04 20.77 -28.78
N GLN A 49 -3.72 21.39 -27.63
CA GLN A 49 -2.65 20.90 -26.78
C GLN A 49 -2.99 19.54 -26.16
N GLU A 50 -4.23 19.32 -25.75
CA GLU A 50 -4.75 18.04 -25.24
C GLU A 50 -4.78 16.95 -26.33
N ASP A 51 -4.99 17.32 -27.59
CA ASP A 51 -4.92 16.37 -28.72
C ASP A 51 -3.48 15.93 -29.02
N VAL A 52 -2.52 16.86 -28.88
CA VAL A 52 -1.09 16.62 -29.19
C VAL A 52 -0.35 15.96 -28.02
N HIS A 53 -0.67 16.36 -26.79
CA HIS A 53 0.02 15.91 -25.58
C HIS A 53 -0.77 14.84 -24.87
N ARG A 54 -0.07 13.82 -24.39
CA ARG A 54 -0.72 12.74 -23.65
C ARG A 54 -1.18 13.20 -22.26
N ILE A 55 -0.39 14.06 -21.63
CA ILE A 55 -0.68 14.61 -20.31
C ILE A 55 -0.48 16.12 -20.39
N VAL A 56 -1.51 16.87 -20.03
CA VAL A 56 -1.44 18.32 -19.87
C VAL A 56 -1.56 18.62 -18.37
N LEU A 57 -0.51 19.18 -17.80
CA LEU A 57 -0.46 19.58 -16.40
C LEU A 57 -0.83 21.05 -16.28
N TYR A 58 -1.97 21.31 -15.64
CA TYR A 58 -2.40 22.66 -15.30
C TYR A 58 -1.87 23.04 -13.93
N GLN A 59 -1.00 24.06 -13.88
CA GLN A 59 -0.60 24.68 -12.62
C GLN A 59 -1.52 25.86 -12.33
N ALA A 60 -2.38 25.71 -11.32
CA ALA A 60 -3.24 26.78 -10.83
C ALA A 60 -2.42 27.88 -10.12
N ASP A 61 -2.95 29.10 -10.12
CA ASP A 61 -2.41 30.19 -9.30
C ASP A 61 -2.82 29.99 -7.82
N SER A 62 -2.14 30.66 -6.90
CA SER A 62 -2.44 30.57 -5.46
C SER A 62 -3.77 31.22 -5.07
N THR A 63 -4.36 32.01 -5.97
CA THR A 63 -5.65 32.68 -5.80
C THR A 63 -6.62 32.27 -6.90
N LEU A 64 -7.89 32.64 -6.74
CA LEU A 64 -8.94 32.33 -7.69
C LEU A 64 -8.90 33.27 -8.91
N THR A 65 -7.90 33.11 -9.76
CA THR A 65 -7.79 33.81 -11.04
C THR A 65 -8.70 33.17 -12.10
N PRO A 66 -8.99 33.86 -13.22
CA PRO A 66 -9.68 33.25 -14.37
C PRO A 66 -8.96 31.98 -14.88
N TRP A 67 -7.63 31.95 -14.79
CA TRP A 67 -6.83 30.77 -15.09
C TRP A 67 -7.10 29.63 -14.11
N THR A 68 -7.04 29.86 -12.80
CA THR A 68 -7.35 28.84 -11.78
C THR A 68 -8.77 28.28 -11.95
N GLN A 69 -9.77 29.14 -12.19
CA GLN A 69 -11.14 28.68 -12.46
C GLN A 69 -11.23 27.77 -13.69
N ARG A 70 -10.46 28.09 -14.73
CA ARG A 70 -10.38 27.28 -15.94
C ARG A 70 -9.69 25.95 -15.70
N CYS A 71 -8.55 25.92 -15.01
CA CYS A 71 -7.89 24.69 -14.60
C CYS A 71 -8.85 23.75 -13.87
N ILE A 72 -9.62 24.29 -12.92
CA ILE A 72 -10.60 23.53 -12.13
C ILE A 72 -11.71 22.94 -13.01
N ARG A 73 -12.19 23.69 -14.01
CA ARG A 73 -13.28 23.22 -14.89
C ARG A 73 -12.83 22.20 -15.93
N GLN A 74 -11.60 22.30 -16.40
CA GLN A 74 -11.07 21.52 -17.52
C GLN A 74 -10.35 20.24 -17.07
N ALA A 75 -9.83 20.21 -15.84
CA ALA A 75 -9.09 19.05 -15.34
C ALA A 75 -9.96 17.80 -15.22
N ASP A 76 -9.42 16.65 -15.65
CA ASP A 76 -9.98 15.33 -15.34
C ASP A 76 -9.66 14.89 -13.90
N CYS A 77 -8.49 15.32 -13.40
CA CYS A 77 -7.98 15.04 -12.06
C CYS A 77 -7.38 16.31 -11.45
N ILE A 78 -7.78 16.63 -10.22
CA ILE A 78 -7.28 17.75 -9.43
C ILE A 78 -6.45 17.20 -8.28
N LEU A 79 -5.17 17.58 -8.24
CA LEU A 79 -4.25 17.22 -7.16
C LEU A 79 -4.24 18.30 -6.08
N ILE A 80 -4.56 17.91 -4.86
CA ILE A 80 -4.47 18.75 -3.66
C ILE A 80 -3.19 18.36 -2.96
N VAL A 81 -2.22 19.26 -2.92
CA VAL A 81 -0.89 18.96 -2.38
C VAL A 81 -0.75 19.56 -0.99
N GLY A 82 -0.55 18.69 0.00
CA GLY A 82 -0.30 19.06 1.40
C GLY A 82 1.08 18.62 1.86
N LEU A 83 1.61 19.29 2.88
CA LEU A 83 2.78 18.80 3.62
C LEU A 83 2.27 17.93 4.77
N GLY A 84 2.57 16.63 4.74
CA GLY A 84 1.99 15.66 5.68
C GLY A 84 2.40 15.87 7.14
N GLU A 85 3.52 16.56 7.37
CA GLU A 85 4.00 16.93 8.71
C GLU A 85 3.31 18.19 9.28
N GLN A 86 2.57 18.94 8.46
CA GLN A 86 1.87 20.15 8.89
C GLN A 86 0.46 19.85 9.39
N GLU A 87 -0.11 20.78 10.14
CA GLU A 87 -1.52 20.67 10.53
C GLU A 87 -2.43 20.75 9.30
N PRO A 88 -3.44 19.86 9.21
CA PRO A 88 -4.41 19.90 8.14
C PRO A 88 -5.18 21.22 8.20
N THR A 89 -5.05 22.01 7.15
CA THR A 89 -5.81 23.25 6.97
C THR A 89 -6.49 23.22 5.62
N VAL A 90 -7.71 23.75 5.54
CA VAL A 90 -8.45 23.85 4.27
C VAL A 90 -8.31 25.27 3.74
N GLY A 91 -7.68 25.40 2.57
CA GLY A 91 -7.50 26.69 1.89
C GLY A 91 -8.78 27.26 1.29
N GLU A 92 -8.75 28.51 0.86
CA GLU A 92 -9.90 29.17 0.23
C GLU A 92 -10.33 28.48 -1.08
N LEU A 93 -9.35 28.10 -1.91
CA LEU A 93 -9.60 27.36 -3.17
C LEU A 93 -10.26 26.00 -2.91
N GLU A 94 -9.88 25.30 -1.83
CA GLU A 94 -10.45 24.01 -1.47
C GLU A 94 -11.91 24.13 -1.03
N ARG A 95 -12.25 25.14 -0.22
CA ARG A 95 -13.66 25.41 0.17
C ARG A 95 -14.53 25.74 -1.04
N MET A 96 -13.95 26.34 -2.06
CA MET A 96 -14.65 26.59 -3.32
C MET A 96 -14.80 25.33 -4.17
N LEU A 97 -13.77 24.48 -4.22
CA LEU A 97 -13.82 23.17 -4.89
C LEU A 97 -14.90 22.28 -4.28
N GLU A 98 -15.03 22.26 -2.96
CA GLU A 98 -16.08 21.52 -2.25
C GLU A 98 -17.49 21.94 -2.66
N ARG A 99 -17.71 23.24 -2.87
CA ARG A 99 -19.01 23.80 -3.29
C ARG A 99 -19.24 23.68 -4.80
N SER A 100 -18.22 23.32 -5.57
CA SER A 100 -18.27 23.29 -7.02
C SER A 100 -18.76 21.93 -7.52
N ALA A 101 -19.69 21.93 -8.48
CA ALA A 101 -20.24 20.71 -9.09
C ALA A 101 -19.28 20.03 -10.10
N VAL A 102 -17.96 20.21 -9.94
CA VAL A 102 -16.95 19.70 -10.85
C VAL A 102 -16.81 18.19 -10.69
N ARG A 103 -16.95 17.47 -11.81
CA ARG A 103 -16.87 16.00 -11.88
C ARG A 103 -15.45 15.43 -11.83
N ALA A 104 -14.42 16.29 -11.90
CA ALA A 104 -13.03 15.88 -11.82
C ALA A 104 -12.77 15.03 -10.57
N GLN A 105 -11.92 14.01 -10.72
CA GLN A 105 -11.39 13.25 -9.59
C GLN A 105 -10.53 14.17 -8.72
N LYS A 106 -10.64 14.04 -7.40
CA LYS A 106 -9.95 14.93 -6.46
C LYS A 106 -9.05 14.06 -5.60
N GLN A 107 -7.74 14.22 -5.74
CA GLN A 107 -6.77 13.36 -5.07
C GLN A 107 -5.89 14.18 -4.13
N LEU A 108 -5.86 13.76 -2.87
CA LEU A 108 -4.97 14.35 -1.87
C LEU A 108 -3.58 13.74 -1.99
N VAL A 109 -2.55 14.56 -2.12
CA VAL A 109 -1.14 14.15 -2.18
C VAL A 109 -0.42 14.75 -0.99
N LEU A 110 0.00 13.91 -0.05
CA LEU A 110 0.71 14.33 1.14
C LEU A 110 2.21 14.09 0.95
N LEU A 111 2.99 15.16 1.00
CA LEU A 111 4.44 15.12 0.86
C LEU A 111 5.09 14.95 2.23
N HIS A 112 6.00 14.00 2.33
CA HIS A 112 6.76 13.67 3.53
C HIS A 112 8.24 13.79 3.23
N ARG A 113 9.04 14.25 4.19
CA ARG A 113 10.48 14.27 4.02
C ARG A 113 11.04 12.85 4.12
N GLU A 114 12.07 12.54 3.35
CA GLU A 114 12.73 11.23 3.41
C GLU A 114 13.37 10.93 4.78
N ASP A 115 13.83 11.96 5.46
CA ASP A 115 14.35 11.92 6.83
C ASP A 115 13.29 12.27 7.89
N GLY A 116 12.03 12.41 7.47
CA GLY A 116 10.91 12.77 8.33
C GLY A 116 10.24 11.56 9.00
N PRO A 117 9.25 11.81 9.87
CA PRO A 117 8.42 10.76 10.44
C PRO A 117 7.60 10.06 9.36
N ALA A 118 7.25 8.79 9.61
CA ALA A 118 6.28 8.07 8.78
C ALA A 118 4.89 8.74 8.85
N PRO A 119 4.04 8.57 7.82
CA PRO A 119 2.75 9.23 7.79
C PRO A 119 1.90 8.86 9.00
N ALA A 120 1.14 9.83 9.49
CA ALA A 120 0.30 9.68 10.66
C ALA A 120 -0.82 10.72 10.59
N ARG A 121 -1.92 10.46 11.30
CA ARG A 121 -3.05 11.39 11.43
C ARG A 121 -3.68 11.74 10.07
N THR A 122 -3.61 10.84 9.10
CA THR A 122 -4.18 11.04 7.76
C THR A 122 -5.70 11.17 7.84
N VAL A 123 -6.33 10.55 8.83
CA VAL A 123 -7.76 10.71 9.15
C VAL A 123 -8.16 12.18 9.34
N ASP A 124 -7.31 13.02 9.95
CA ASP A 124 -7.61 14.45 10.16
C ASP A 124 -7.66 15.19 8.82
N TRP A 125 -6.77 14.82 7.88
CA TRP A 125 -6.76 15.38 6.54
C TRP A 125 -7.98 14.98 5.72
N LEU A 126 -8.38 13.70 5.83
CA LEU A 126 -9.49 13.12 5.08
C LEU A 126 -10.86 13.55 5.62
N ASN A 127 -11.03 13.68 6.94
CA ASN A 127 -12.28 14.15 7.55
C ASN A 127 -12.64 15.57 7.10
N MET A 128 -11.65 16.44 6.92
CA MET A 128 -11.85 17.79 6.37
C MET A 128 -12.11 17.80 4.84
N ARG A 129 -11.92 16.66 4.17
CA ARG A 129 -11.95 16.50 2.71
C ARG A 129 -12.69 15.22 2.32
N SER A 130 -13.85 14.97 2.92
CA SER A 130 -14.67 13.78 2.65
C SER A 130 -15.10 13.66 1.18
N TRP A 131 -14.97 14.74 0.40
CA TRP A 131 -15.21 14.80 -1.04
C TRP A 131 -14.02 14.38 -1.92
N CYS A 132 -12.84 14.11 -1.34
CA CYS A 132 -11.70 13.55 -2.06
C CYS A 132 -11.98 12.09 -2.45
N SER A 133 -11.55 11.72 -3.65
CA SER A 133 -11.69 10.37 -4.20
C SER A 133 -10.64 9.39 -3.67
N GLY A 134 -9.54 9.90 -3.10
CA GLY A 134 -8.48 9.11 -2.49
C GLY A 134 -7.27 9.96 -2.13
N HIS A 135 -6.26 9.31 -1.56
CA HIS A 135 -5.02 9.97 -1.16
C HIS A 135 -3.77 9.14 -1.47
N LEU A 136 -2.63 9.81 -1.52
CA LEU A 136 -1.30 9.22 -1.70
C LEU A 136 -0.29 9.92 -0.79
N HIS A 137 0.54 9.12 -0.12
CA HIS A 137 1.72 9.60 0.57
C HIS A 137 2.92 9.55 -0.38
N LEU A 138 3.72 10.62 -0.44
CA LEU A 138 4.96 10.66 -1.21
C LEU A 138 6.13 10.99 -0.30
N CYS A 139 7.03 10.03 -0.13
CA CYS A 139 8.35 10.26 0.40
C CYS A 139 9.19 11.04 -0.62
N CYS A 140 9.52 12.27 -0.24
CA CYS A 140 10.18 13.24 -1.09
C CYS A 140 11.67 13.36 -0.74
N PRO A 141 12.57 13.29 -1.73
CA PRO A 141 13.99 13.50 -1.50
C PRO A 141 14.26 14.94 -1.04
N ARG A 142 15.32 15.14 -0.24
CA ARG A 142 15.70 16.44 0.36
C ARG A 142 15.72 17.62 -0.60
N ARG A 143 16.05 17.37 -1.88
CA ARG A 143 16.06 18.38 -2.94
C ARG A 143 14.73 19.10 -3.15
N ILE A 144 13.60 18.46 -2.85
CA ILE A 144 12.25 19.03 -3.03
C ILE A 144 11.96 20.15 -2.02
N PHE A 145 12.51 20.05 -0.82
CA PHE A 145 12.32 21.03 0.26
C PHE A 145 13.41 22.10 0.29
N SER A 146 14.42 21.99 -0.58
CA SER A 146 15.53 22.94 -0.65
C SER A 146 15.10 24.24 -1.33
N ARG A 147 15.26 25.39 -0.66
CA ARG A 147 15.05 26.70 -1.30
C ARG A 147 16.23 27.00 -2.23
N ARG A 148 15.94 27.19 -3.53
CA ARG A 148 16.93 27.53 -4.56
C ARG A 148 16.39 28.65 -5.45
N SER A 149 17.28 29.44 -6.04
CA SER A 149 16.90 30.40 -7.08
C SER A 149 16.44 29.66 -8.34
N LEU A 150 15.56 30.29 -9.13
CA LEU A 150 14.98 29.68 -10.33
C LEU A 150 16.05 29.11 -11.30
N PRO A 151 17.14 29.83 -11.64
CA PRO A 151 18.16 29.28 -12.55
C PRO A 151 18.81 28.01 -12.01
N LYS A 152 19.15 27.99 -10.71
CA LYS A 152 19.74 26.81 -10.04
C LYS A 152 18.76 25.65 -9.94
N LEU A 153 17.47 25.93 -9.86
CA LEU A 153 16.43 24.91 -9.84
C LEU A 153 16.24 24.29 -11.22
N VAL A 154 16.21 25.10 -12.28
CA VAL A 154 16.15 24.63 -13.67
C VAL A 154 17.36 23.74 -13.96
N GLU A 155 18.58 24.19 -13.68
CA GLU A 155 19.80 23.42 -13.90
C GLU A 155 19.83 22.09 -13.12
N LEU A 156 19.31 22.09 -11.88
CA LEU A 156 19.17 20.86 -11.09
C LEU A 156 18.23 19.87 -11.77
N TYR A 157 17.04 20.33 -12.17
CA TYR A 157 16.03 19.44 -12.75
C TYR A 157 16.40 19.02 -14.17
N GLU A 158 17.12 19.83 -14.95
CA GLU A 158 17.73 19.41 -16.21
C GLU A 158 18.65 18.20 -15.99
N ARG A 159 19.52 18.24 -14.97
CA ARG A 159 20.38 17.11 -14.59
C ARG A 159 19.60 15.89 -14.09
N VAL A 160 18.53 16.09 -13.33
CA VAL A 160 17.67 15.00 -12.88
C VAL A 160 16.97 14.34 -14.07
N CYS A 161 16.47 15.14 -15.02
CA CYS A 161 15.79 14.66 -16.22
C CYS A 161 16.70 13.92 -17.20
N GLN A 162 18.03 14.12 -17.12
CA GLN A 162 19.00 13.34 -17.90
C GLN A 162 19.15 11.90 -17.40
N ARG A 163 18.79 11.60 -16.15
CA ARG A 163 18.86 10.25 -15.58
C ARG A 163 17.55 9.50 -15.83
N PRO A 164 17.61 8.16 -16.04
CA PRO A 164 16.39 7.37 -16.13
C PRO A 164 15.56 7.50 -14.85
N PRO A 165 14.22 7.50 -14.96
CA PRO A 165 13.34 7.53 -13.81
C PRO A 165 13.55 6.31 -12.93
N ASP A 166 13.76 6.55 -11.63
CA ASP A 166 13.72 5.49 -10.64
C ASP A 166 12.29 4.95 -10.54
N ARG A 167 12.13 3.67 -10.87
CA ARG A 167 10.84 2.98 -10.90
C ARG A 167 10.22 2.87 -9.50
N HIS A 168 11.05 2.80 -8.45
CA HIS A 168 10.62 2.68 -7.06
C HIS A 168 10.35 4.03 -6.40
N SER A 169 10.65 5.15 -7.07
CA SER A 169 10.35 6.45 -6.51
C SER A 169 8.83 6.68 -6.39
N ASP A 170 8.45 7.38 -5.32
CA ASP A 170 7.05 7.71 -5.05
C ASP A 170 6.43 8.60 -6.14
N PHE A 171 7.25 9.42 -6.82
CA PHE A 171 6.81 10.19 -7.99
C PHE A 171 6.50 9.30 -9.19
N SER A 172 7.28 8.24 -9.41
CA SER A 172 6.96 7.22 -10.42
C SER A 172 5.68 6.46 -10.06
N ARG A 173 5.44 6.19 -8.76
CA ARG A 173 4.15 5.63 -8.28
C ARG A 173 3.00 6.58 -8.59
N LEU A 174 3.12 7.86 -8.24
CA LEU A 174 2.10 8.87 -8.56
C LEU A 174 1.81 8.89 -10.07
N ALA A 175 2.86 8.93 -10.89
CA ALA A 175 2.71 8.93 -12.36
C ALA A 175 1.97 7.68 -12.86
N ARG A 176 2.30 6.48 -12.35
CA ARG A 176 1.59 5.23 -12.71
C ARG A 176 0.13 5.25 -12.27
N VAL A 177 -0.18 5.77 -11.08
CA VAL A 177 -1.56 5.90 -10.60
C VAL A 177 -2.36 6.85 -11.50
N LEU A 178 -1.84 8.05 -11.78
CA LEU A 178 -2.53 9.06 -12.59
C LEU A 178 -2.71 8.64 -14.05
N THR A 179 -1.81 7.81 -14.58
CA THR A 179 -1.89 7.31 -15.96
C THR A 179 -2.68 6.01 -16.10
N GLY A 180 -3.22 5.46 -15.00
CA GLY A 180 -3.95 4.20 -15.01
C GLY A 180 -3.06 2.98 -15.30
N ASN A 181 -1.79 3.05 -14.91
CA ASN A 181 -0.76 2.03 -15.05
C ASN A 181 -0.31 1.45 -13.69
N ALA A 182 -1.10 1.63 -12.64
CA ALA A 182 -0.76 1.16 -11.29
C ALA A 182 -0.58 -0.38 -11.25
N ILE A 183 0.42 -0.85 -10.53
CA ILE A 183 0.68 -2.27 -10.29
C ILE A 183 0.29 -2.62 -8.86
N ALA A 184 -0.59 -3.60 -8.70
CA ALA A 184 -1.03 -4.08 -7.39
C ALA A 184 -0.31 -5.37 -7.00
N LEU A 185 0.02 -5.49 -5.72
CA LEU A 185 0.43 -6.74 -5.10
C LEU A 185 -0.72 -7.29 -4.25
N VAL A 186 -1.20 -8.48 -4.56
CA VAL A 186 -2.29 -9.13 -3.81
C VAL A 186 -1.79 -10.40 -3.13
N LEU A 187 -1.99 -10.49 -1.82
CA LEU A 187 -1.47 -11.54 -0.97
C LEU A 187 -2.61 -12.40 -0.40
N GLY A 188 -2.61 -13.68 -0.76
CA GLY A 188 -3.65 -14.61 -0.33
C GLY A 188 -3.52 -15.08 1.13
N GLY A 189 -4.60 -15.66 1.65
CA GLY A 189 -4.61 -16.33 2.95
C GLY A 189 -4.03 -17.75 2.91
N GLY A 190 -3.44 -18.19 4.04
CA GLY A 190 -2.85 -19.54 4.18
C GLY A 190 -2.12 -19.84 5.50
N GLY A 191 -2.27 -19.01 6.53
CA GLY A 191 -1.57 -19.19 7.81
C GLY A 191 -0.05 -19.07 7.70
N ALA A 192 0.72 -19.94 8.35
CA ALA A 192 2.19 -19.91 8.35
C ALA A 192 2.83 -19.97 6.96
N ARG A 193 2.14 -20.54 5.97
CA ARG A 193 2.52 -20.53 4.56
C ARG A 193 2.73 -19.12 3.99
N GLY A 194 2.06 -18.13 4.56
CA GLY A 194 2.24 -16.71 4.23
C GLY A 194 3.66 -16.19 4.45
N CYS A 195 4.51 -16.86 5.22
CA CYS A 195 5.93 -16.48 5.35
C CYS A 195 6.65 -16.50 3.98
N ALA A 196 6.19 -17.28 3.01
CA ALA A 196 6.74 -17.30 1.65
C ALA A 196 6.50 -15.98 0.90
N GLN A 197 5.42 -15.25 1.24
CA GLN A 197 5.13 -13.94 0.64
C GLN A 197 6.24 -12.94 0.95
N VAL A 198 6.82 -12.99 2.16
CA VAL A 198 7.97 -12.15 2.55
C VAL A 198 9.15 -12.40 1.61
N GLY A 199 9.47 -13.67 1.33
CA GLY A 199 10.52 -14.04 0.39
C GLY A 199 10.25 -13.59 -1.04
N ILE A 200 9.01 -13.73 -1.53
CA ILE A 200 8.63 -13.28 -2.87
C ILE A 200 8.74 -11.75 -2.98
N ILE A 201 8.34 -11.00 -1.95
CA ILE A 201 8.47 -9.54 -1.90
C ILE A 201 9.94 -9.11 -2.02
N ARG A 202 10.86 -9.84 -1.39
CA ARG A 202 12.31 -9.63 -1.58
C ARG A 202 12.70 -9.79 -3.04
N ALA A 203 12.34 -10.90 -3.66
CA ALA A 203 12.67 -11.18 -5.06
C ALA A 203 12.04 -10.14 -6.00
N LEU A 204 10.83 -9.66 -5.69
CA LEU A 204 10.10 -8.64 -6.44
C LEU A 204 10.85 -7.30 -6.41
N ALA A 205 11.33 -6.90 -5.23
CA ALA A 205 12.13 -5.69 -5.05
C ALA A 205 13.48 -5.81 -5.79
N GLU A 206 14.18 -6.94 -5.67
CA GLU A 206 15.45 -7.19 -6.38
C GLU A 206 15.28 -7.21 -7.90
N SER A 207 14.10 -7.59 -8.41
CA SER A 207 13.78 -7.61 -9.84
C SER A 207 13.36 -6.25 -10.41
N GLY A 208 13.33 -5.19 -9.59
CA GLY A 208 12.98 -3.85 -10.02
C GLY A 208 11.51 -3.64 -10.36
N ILE A 209 10.62 -4.48 -9.80
CA ILE A 209 9.16 -4.41 -10.01
C ILE A 209 8.57 -3.46 -8.96
N PRO A 210 7.94 -2.34 -9.34
CA PRO A 210 7.33 -1.44 -8.37
C PRO A 210 5.94 -1.93 -7.94
N VAL A 211 5.56 -1.62 -6.71
CA VAL A 211 4.22 -1.87 -6.16
C VAL A 211 3.57 -0.53 -5.82
N ASP A 212 2.38 -0.29 -6.35
CA ASP A 212 1.65 0.97 -6.21
C ASP A 212 0.43 0.85 -5.28
N MET A 213 -0.04 -0.37 -5.03
CA MET A 213 -1.06 -0.70 -4.02
C MET A 213 -0.91 -2.14 -3.54
N VAL A 214 -1.38 -2.43 -2.32
CA VAL A 214 -1.27 -3.75 -1.70
C VAL A 214 -2.64 -4.22 -1.21
N GLY A 215 -3.00 -5.47 -1.50
CA GLY A 215 -4.24 -6.08 -1.02
C GLY A 215 -3.95 -7.38 -0.31
N GLY A 216 -4.73 -7.71 0.71
CA GLY A 216 -4.50 -8.98 1.40
C GLY A 216 -5.71 -9.57 2.11
N THR A 217 -5.65 -10.87 2.31
CA THR A 217 -6.60 -11.66 3.09
C THR A 217 -5.88 -12.51 4.12
N SER A 218 -6.39 -12.55 5.36
CA SER A 218 -5.81 -13.31 6.45
C SER A 218 -4.32 -12.97 6.65
N ILE A 219 -3.43 -13.96 6.67
CA ILE A 219 -1.99 -13.73 6.75
C ILE A 219 -1.47 -12.78 5.65
N GLY A 220 -2.08 -12.79 4.47
CA GLY A 220 -1.75 -11.87 3.39
C GLY A 220 -2.10 -10.42 3.72
N ALA A 221 -3.17 -10.16 4.48
CA ALA A 221 -3.49 -8.82 4.98
C ALA A 221 -2.43 -8.36 5.98
N PHE A 222 -1.95 -9.25 6.85
CA PHE A 222 -0.89 -8.95 7.81
C PHE A 222 0.45 -8.65 7.12
N MET A 223 0.90 -9.53 6.22
CA MET A 223 2.17 -9.33 5.49
C MET A 223 2.09 -8.13 4.54
N GLY A 224 0.94 -7.90 3.92
CA GLY A 224 0.70 -6.76 3.04
C GLY A 224 0.69 -5.44 3.80
N ALA A 225 0.07 -5.41 4.99
CA ALA A 225 0.09 -4.25 5.88
C ALA A 225 1.51 -3.92 6.35
N LEU A 226 2.31 -4.92 6.73
CA LEU A 226 3.72 -4.73 7.07
C LEU A 226 4.51 -4.15 5.90
N TYR A 227 4.30 -4.67 4.68
CA TYR A 227 4.97 -4.15 3.49
C TYR A 227 4.53 -2.72 3.13
N ALA A 228 3.25 -2.40 3.34
CA ALA A 228 2.73 -1.06 3.08
C ALA A 228 3.15 -0.03 4.14
N GLU A 229 3.41 -0.47 5.38
CA GLU A 229 3.94 0.36 6.48
C GLU A 229 5.45 0.55 6.36
N GLU A 230 6.19 -0.50 5.96
CA GLU A 230 7.65 -0.51 5.93
C GLU A 230 8.18 -0.24 4.53
N ARG A 231 9.00 0.81 4.39
CA ARG A 231 9.71 1.07 3.13
C ARG A 231 10.90 0.14 2.90
N ASN A 232 11.38 -0.51 3.97
CA ASN A 232 12.57 -1.35 3.95
C ASN A 232 12.21 -2.82 4.19
N TYR A 233 12.56 -3.68 3.23
CA TYR A 233 12.36 -5.12 3.32
C TYR A 233 12.97 -5.74 4.58
N SER A 234 14.16 -5.31 5.00
CA SER A 234 14.83 -5.86 6.19
C SER A 234 14.01 -5.62 7.45
N GLN A 235 13.43 -4.43 7.61
CA GLN A 235 12.56 -4.12 8.75
C GLN A 235 11.26 -4.91 8.70
N MET A 236 10.65 -4.99 7.51
CA MET A 236 9.48 -5.83 7.29
C MET A 236 9.73 -7.29 7.69
N ARG A 237 10.85 -7.88 7.26
CA ARG A 237 11.24 -9.26 7.58
C ARG A 237 11.42 -9.45 9.09
N ILE A 238 12.12 -8.54 9.76
CA ILE A 238 12.36 -8.61 11.21
C ILE A 238 11.03 -8.61 11.96
N ARG A 239 10.13 -7.66 11.66
CA ARG A 239 8.82 -7.56 12.32
C ARG A 239 7.94 -8.79 12.02
N ALA A 240 7.94 -9.27 10.77
CA ALA A 240 7.22 -10.47 10.38
C ALA A 240 7.73 -11.72 11.14
N LYS A 241 9.06 -11.88 11.24
CA LYS A 241 9.69 -12.98 11.96
C LYS A 241 9.39 -12.93 13.45
N GLN A 242 9.55 -11.78 14.10
CA GLN A 242 9.25 -11.61 15.52
C GLN A 242 7.78 -11.95 15.85
N TRP A 243 6.85 -11.53 15.00
CA TRP A 243 5.44 -11.89 15.15
C TRP A 243 5.21 -13.39 14.96
N ALA A 244 5.82 -14.00 13.93
CA ALA A 244 5.70 -15.44 13.67
C ALA A 244 6.28 -16.29 14.82
N GLU A 245 7.43 -15.90 15.37
CA GLU A 245 8.02 -16.52 16.57
C GLU A 245 7.08 -16.38 17.78
N GLY A 246 6.48 -15.19 17.97
CA GLY A 246 5.48 -14.95 19.00
C GLY A 246 4.27 -15.88 18.91
N MET A 247 3.87 -16.29 17.70
CA MET A 247 2.78 -17.24 17.45
C MET A 247 3.12 -18.68 17.83
N THR A 248 4.39 -19.03 18.01
CA THR A 248 4.79 -20.38 18.48
C THR A 248 4.71 -20.54 20.00
N SER A 249 4.43 -19.45 20.73
CA SER A 249 4.40 -19.45 22.19
C SER A 249 3.17 -20.19 22.76
N MET A 250 3.40 -21.44 23.16
CA MET A 250 2.38 -22.30 23.78
C MET A 250 1.77 -21.70 25.06
N VAL A 251 2.54 -20.89 25.81
CA VAL A 251 2.07 -20.25 27.06
C VAL A 251 0.95 -19.25 26.75
N LYS A 252 1.14 -18.38 25.75
CA LYS A 252 0.11 -17.41 25.34
C LYS A 252 -1.13 -18.13 24.81
N THR A 253 -0.94 -19.19 24.03
CA THR A 253 -2.03 -20.01 23.51
C THR A 253 -2.86 -20.64 24.63
N VAL A 254 -2.21 -21.26 25.63
CA VAL A 254 -2.93 -21.91 26.76
C VAL A 254 -3.67 -20.88 27.62
N LEU A 255 -3.06 -19.73 27.89
CA LEU A 255 -3.70 -18.67 28.68
C LEU A 255 -4.89 -18.00 27.97
N ASP A 256 -4.94 -18.07 26.64
CA ASP A 256 -6.02 -17.49 25.83
C ASP A 256 -7.19 -18.46 25.60
N LEU A 257 -7.12 -19.70 26.12
CA LEU A 257 -8.21 -20.67 26.04
C LEU A 257 -9.45 -20.16 26.79
N THR A 258 -10.61 -20.26 26.16
CA THR A 258 -11.91 -19.88 26.74
C THR A 258 -12.90 -21.04 26.67
N TYR A 259 -14.03 -20.90 27.37
CA TYR A 259 -15.12 -21.87 27.30
C TYR A 259 -15.70 -21.88 25.87
N PRO A 260 -15.61 -23.00 25.13
CA PRO A 260 -15.82 -23.01 23.68
C PRO A 260 -17.30 -23.07 23.29
N VAL A 261 -18.08 -22.06 23.69
CA VAL A 261 -19.44 -21.83 23.18
C VAL A 261 -19.37 -21.26 21.76
N THR A 262 -18.48 -20.29 21.55
CA THR A 262 -18.32 -19.58 20.27
C THR A 262 -16.95 -19.84 19.64
N SER A 263 -15.89 -19.91 20.45
CA SER A 263 -14.52 -20.09 19.97
C SER A 263 -13.64 -20.75 21.03
N VAL A 264 -12.58 -21.44 20.59
CA VAL A 264 -11.60 -22.08 21.48
C VAL A 264 -10.72 -21.04 22.19
N PHE A 265 -10.38 -19.94 21.52
CA PHE A 265 -9.60 -18.84 22.08
C PHE A 265 -10.48 -17.62 22.34
N SER A 266 -10.16 -16.86 23.40
CA SER A 266 -10.77 -15.55 23.64
C SER A 266 -10.28 -14.51 22.62
N GLY A 267 -9.08 -14.72 22.09
CA GLY A 267 -8.42 -13.87 21.11
C GLY A 267 -7.65 -12.71 21.72
N ALA A 268 -7.59 -12.59 23.05
CA ALA A 268 -6.89 -11.51 23.72
C ALA A 268 -5.38 -11.54 23.42
N GLY A 269 -4.76 -12.73 23.49
CA GLY A 269 -3.34 -12.90 23.18
C GLY A 269 -3.01 -12.56 21.74
N PHE A 270 -3.87 -13.00 20.81
CA PHE A 270 -3.73 -12.70 19.39
C PHE A 270 -3.92 -11.21 19.08
N ASN A 271 -4.92 -10.56 19.69
CA ASN A 271 -5.14 -9.12 19.59
C ASN A 271 -3.91 -8.34 20.06
N SER A 272 -3.36 -8.69 21.24
CA SER A 272 -2.15 -8.05 21.76
C SER A 272 -0.94 -8.25 20.85
N GLY A 273 -0.82 -9.43 20.22
CA GLY A 273 0.22 -9.71 19.23
C GLY A 273 0.14 -8.76 18.02
N ILE A 274 -1.02 -8.69 17.37
CA ILE A 274 -1.19 -7.81 16.19
C ILE A 274 -1.12 -6.33 16.59
N TYR A 275 -1.70 -5.94 17.73
CA TYR A 275 -1.60 -4.57 18.25
C TYR A 275 -0.16 -4.18 18.59
N SER A 276 0.66 -5.09 19.11
CA SER A 276 2.08 -4.78 19.38
C SER A 276 2.87 -4.46 18.11
N VAL A 277 2.45 -5.03 16.98
CA VAL A 277 3.02 -4.77 15.66
C VAL A 277 2.56 -3.41 15.16
N PHE A 278 1.26 -3.22 14.94
CA PHE A 278 0.74 -2.02 14.23
C PHE A 278 0.34 -0.85 15.15
N LYS A 279 0.19 -1.08 16.46
CA LYS A 279 -0.28 -0.07 17.43
C LYS A 279 -1.56 0.62 16.96
N ASP A 280 -1.68 1.93 17.18
CA ASP A 280 -2.83 2.74 16.80
C ASP A 280 -2.80 3.22 15.34
N ARG A 281 -1.98 2.62 14.47
CA ARG A 281 -1.92 2.96 13.05
C ARG A 281 -3.26 2.74 12.37
N GLN A 282 -3.62 3.67 11.48
CA GLN A 282 -4.75 3.52 10.59
C GLN A 282 -4.29 3.03 9.21
N ILE A 283 -5.19 2.41 8.44
CA ILE A 283 -4.88 1.93 7.08
C ILE A 283 -4.47 3.09 6.18
N GLU A 284 -5.13 4.24 6.33
CA GLU A 284 -4.84 5.45 5.56
C GLU A 284 -3.46 6.06 5.86
N ASP A 285 -2.79 5.69 6.96
CA ASP A 285 -1.46 6.19 7.33
C ASP A 285 -0.30 5.42 6.65
N LEU A 286 -0.61 4.41 5.83
CA LEU A 286 0.40 3.57 5.19
C LEU A 286 1.06 4.29 4.00
N TRP A 287 2.35 3.99 3.75
CA TRP A 287 3.09 4.59 2.62
C TRP A 287 2.55 4.16 1.28
N ILE A 288 2.17 2.89 1.18
CA ILE A 288 1.54 2.30 0.01
C ILE A 288 0.06 2.10 0.33
N PRO A 289 -0.89 2.56 -0.52
CA PRO A 289 -2.30 2.28 -0.33
C PRO A 289 -2.54 0.79 -0.14
N ALA A 290 -3.18 0.43 0.97
CA ALA A 290 -3.44 -0.96 1.31
C ALA A 290 -4.93 -1.23 1.55
N PHE A 291 -5.35 -2.47 1.35
CA PHE A 291 -6.67 -2.93 1.75
C PHE A 291 -6.65 -4.33 2.37
N ALA A 292 -7.59 -4.57 3.29
CA ALA A 292 -7.81 -5.87 3.92
C ALA A 292 -9.23 -6.37 3.63
N ILE A 293 -9.38 -7.68 3.39
CA ILE A 293 -10.68 -8.32 3.16
C ILE A 293 -11.18 -9.01 4.42
N THR A 294 -12.45 -8.82 4.75
CA THR A 294 -13.13 -9.59 5.80
C THR A 294 -14.46 -10.12 5.30
N THR A 295 -14.94 -11.18 5.95
CA THR A 295 -16.30 -11.69 5.77
C THR A 295 -17.21 -11.10 6.83
N ASP A 296 -18.20 -10.31 6.42
CA ASP A 296 -19.26 -9.82 7.31
C ASP A 296 -20.36 -10.87 7.41
N ILE A 297 -20.44 -11.53 8.57
CA ILE A 297 -21.44 -12.57 8.82
C ILE A 297 -22.80 -12.00 9.23
N SER A 298 -22.85 -10.73 9.64
CA SER A 298 -24.11 -10.03 9.93
C SER A 298 -24.84 -9.65 8.65
N ALA A 299 -24.12 -9.23 7.61
CA ALA A 299 -24.68 -8.88 6.29
C ALA A 299 -24.54 -9.97 5.22
N SER A 300 -23.84 -11.06 5.51
CA SER A 300 -23.50 -12.12 4.54
C SER A 300 -22.78 -11.57 3.29
N ALA A 301 -21.81 -10.68 3.49
CA ALA A 301 -21.15 -9.95 2.41
C ALA A 301 -19.63 -9.84 2.61
N MET A 302 -18.90 -9.67 1.50
CA MET A 302 -17.49 -9.27 1.54
C MET A 302 -17.38 -7.79 1.95
N ARG A 303 -16.43 -7.48 2.82
CA ARG A 303 -16.02 -6.09 3.10
C ARG A 303 -14.58 -5.87 2.72
N VAL A 304 -14.34 -4.71 2.09
CA VAL A 304 -13.02 -4.21 1.74
C VAL A 304 -12.74 -3.04 2.67
N HIS A 305 -11.67 -3.15 3.46
CA HIS A 305 -11.25 -2.10 4.39
C HIS A 305 -10.07 -1.35 3.82
N THR A 306 -10.27 -0.08 3.50
CA THR A 306 -9.23 0.86 3.03
C THR A 306 -8.91 1.97 4.04
N ASP A 307 -9.68 2.03 5.14
CA ASP A 307 -9.58 3.06 6.17
C ASP A 307 -9.91 2.49 7.55
N GLY A 308 -9.41 3.16 8.58
CA GLY A 308 -9.63 2.84 9.99
C GLY A 308 -8.55 1.93 10.58
N SER A 309 -8.84 1.35 11.74
CA SER A 309 -7.81 0.73 12.59
C SER A 309 -7.16 -0.49 11.94
N LEU A 310 -5.87 -0.36 11.61
CA LEU A 310 -5.12 -1.36 10.86
C LEU A 310 -5.09 -2.70 11.57
N TRP A 311 -4.71 -2.71 12.85
CA TRP A 311 -4.59 -3.94 13.63
C TRP A 311 -5.93 -4.66 13.76
N ARG A 312 -7.04 -3.92 13.88
CA ARG A 312 -8.39 -4.49 14.01
C ARG A 312 -8.81 -5.20 12.73
N TYR A 313 -8.67 -4.55 11.59
CA TYR A 313 -9.09 -5.14 10.32
C TYR A 313 -8.17 -6.26 9.84
N VAL A 314 -6.86 -6.17 10.13
CA VAL A 314 -5.94 -7.30 9.94
C VAL A 314 -6.34 -8.47 10.85
N ARG A 315 -6.63 -8.24 12.14
CA ARG A 315 -7.12 -9.29 13.04
C ARG A 315 -8.45 -9.89 12.58
N ALA A 316 -9.40 -9.06 12.13
CA ALA A 316 -10.69 -9.53 11.63
C ALA A 316 -10.48 -10.44 10.43
N SER A 317 -9.60 -10.01 9.50
CA SER A 317 -9.21 -10.78 8.32
C SER A 317 -8.56 -12.11 8.64
N MET A 318 -8.06 -12.30 9.86
CA MET A 318 -7.43 -13.55 10.36
C MET A 318 -8.30 -14.31 11.39
N SER A 319 -9.58 -13.96 11.54
CA SER A 319 -10.48 -14.60 12.52
C SER A 319 -11.12 -15.86 11.95
N LEU A 320 -10.47 -17.01 12.11
CA LEU A 320 -10.99 -18.32 11.70
C LEU A 320 -12.11 -18.81 12.62
N SER A 321 -13.20 -19.31 12.02
CA SER A 321 -14.38 -19.84 12.71
C SER A 321 -14.05 -20.99 13.66
N GLY A 322 -14.63 -20.94 14.86
CA GLY A 322 -14.36 -21.88 15.95
C GLY A 322 -13.01 -21.68 16.65
N TYR A 323 -12.05 -21.01 16.02
CA TYR A 323 -10.75 -20.71 16.63
C TYR A 323 -10.78 -19.37 17.35
N MET A 324 -11.21 -18.32 16.64
CA MET A 324 -11.30 -16.95 17.13
C MET A 324 -12.77 -16.48 17.12
N PRO A 325 -13.18 -15.65 18.07
CA PRO A 325 -14.51 -15.04 18.00
C PRO A 325 -14.56 -14.02 16.85
N PRO A 326 -15.74 -13.77 16.26
CA PRO A 326 -15.90 -12.68 15.32
C PRO A 326 -15.49 -11.34 15.95
N LEU A 327 -14.85 -10.47 15.16
CA LEU A 327 -14.54 -9.13 15.62
C LEU A 327 -15.72 -8.21 15.36
N CYS A 328 -16.21 -7.54 16.39
CA CYS A 328 -17.24 -6.52 16.25
C CYS A 328 -16.63 -5.21 15.68
N ASP A 329 -17.18 -4.73 14.57
CA ASP A 329 -16.79 -3.45 13.97
C ASP A 329 -17.41 -2.29 14.77
N PRO A 330 -16.60 -1.35 15.31
CA PRO A 330 -17.15 -0.21 16.06
C PRO A 330 -17.97 0.75 15.19
N LYS A 331 -17.85 0.70 13.85
CA LYS A 331 -18.57 1.62 12.96
C LYS A 331 -20.08 1.33 12.91
N ASP A 332 -20.47 0.06 12.90
CA ASP A 332 -21.85 -0.38 12.69
C ASP A 332 -22.30 -1.55 13.58
N GLY A 333 -21.40 -2.12 14.40
CA GLY A 333 -21.68 -3.26 15.25
C GLY A 333 -21.70 -4.61 14.53
N HIS A 334 -21.32 -4.67 13.26
CA HIS A 334 -21.32 -5.93 12.50
C HIS A 334 -20.20 -6.86 12.95
N LEU A 335 -20.43 -8.16 12.76
CA LEU A 335 -19.47 -9.20 13.12
C LEU A 335 -18.63 -9.61 11.91
N LEU A 336 -17.31 -9.46 12.05
CA LEU A 336 -16.33 -9.70 10.99
C LEU A 336 -15.52 -10.98 11.27
N MET A 337 -15.31 -11.75 10.22
CA MET A 337 -14.56 -13.00 10.18
C MET A 337 -13.48 -12.95 9.08
N ASP A 338 -12.66 -14.00 9.01
CA ASP A 338 -11.60 -14.15 8.01
C ASP A 338 -12.12 -13.90 6.59
N GLY A 339 -11.39 -13.12 5.79
CA GLY A 339 -11.80 -12.79 4.41
C GLY A 339 -11.77 -13.99 3.47
N GLY A 340 -11.01 -15.04 3.82
CA GLY A 340 -10.83 -16.23 3.03
C GLY A 340 -12.11 -17.04 2.80
N TYR A 341 -13.16 -16.81 3.60
CA TYR A 341 -14.47 -17.45 3.39
C TYR A 341 -15.21 -16.94 2.16
N ILE A 342 -14.89 -15.74 1.66
CA ILE A 342 -15.52 -15.17 0.47
C ILE A 342 -14.50 -14.93 -0.64
N ASN A 343 -13.34 -14.34 -0.32
CA ASN A 343 -12.35 -13.98 -1.33
C ASN A 343 -10.92 -14.11 -0.77
N ASN A 344 -10.35 -15.31 -0.89
CA ASN A 344 -9.00 -15.59 -0.36
C ASN A 344 -7.87 -14.94 -1.17
N LEU A 345 -8.11 -14.54 -2.43
CA LEU A 345 -7.11 -13.90 -3.29
C LEU A 345 -7.75 -12.72 -4.06
N PRO A 346 -7.85 -11.53 -3.44
CA PRO A 346 -8.70 -10.44 -3.90
C PRO A 346 -8.12 -9.60 -5.04
N ALA A 347 -7.74 -10.26 -6.14
CA ALA A 347 -7.19 -9.61 -7.33
C ALA A 347 -8.23 -8.77 -8.08
N ASP A 348 -9.49 -9.19 -8.05
CA ASP A 348 -10.64 -8.46 -8.57
C ASP A 348 -10.85 -7.12 -7.85
N VAL A 349 -10.66 -7.10 -6.53
CA VAL A 349 -10.74 -5.87 -5.73
C VAL A 349 -9.66 -4.89 -6.14
N ALA A 350 -8.40 -5.33 -6.21
CA ALA A 350 -7.30 -4.50 -6.69
C ALA A 350 -7.54 -3.95 -8.10
N ARG A 351 -8.09 -4.78 -9.00
CA ARG A 351 -8.47 -4.36 -10.35
C ARG A 351 -9.56 -3.29 -10.33
N SER A 352 -10.58 -3.45 -9.48
CA SER A 352 -11.66 -2.46 -9.33
C SER A 352 -11.17 -1.12 -8.77
N MET A 353 -10.10 -1.15 -7.96
CA MET A 353 -9.42 0.03 -7.41
C MET A 353 -8.49 0.74 -8.41
N GLY A 354 -8.43 0.27 -9.66
CA GLY A 354 -7.70 0.94 -10.74
C GLY A 354 -6.35 0.33 -11.10
N ALA A 355 -5.98 -0.83 -10.54
CA ALA A 355 -4.76 -1.53 -10.93
C ALA A 355 -4.81 -1.97 -12.40
N LYS A 356 -3.77 -1.66 -13.17
CA LYS A 356 -3.58 -2.15 -14.54
C LYS A 356 -3.20 -3.62 -14.54
N VAL A 357 -2.24 -3.98 -13.69
CA VAL A 357 -1.71 -5.33 -13.52
C VAL A 357 -1.74 -5.68 -12.05
N VAL A 358 -2.12 -6.92 -11.74
CA VAL A 358 -2.15 -7.47 -10.40
C VAL A 358 -1.18 -8.63 -10.34
N ILE A 359 -0.23 -8.59 -9.41
CA ILE A 359 0.64 -9.71 -9.06
C ILE A 359 -0.03 -10.41 -7.87
N ALA A 360 -0.60 -11.59 -8.09
CA ALA A 360 -1.36 -12.31 -7.08
C ALA A 360 -0.57 -13.50 -6.55
N ILE A 361 -0.27 -13.49 -5.24
CA ILE A 361 0.50 -14.53 -4.55
C ILE A 361 -0.44 -15.41 -3.74
N ASP A 362 -0.65 -16.63 -4.21
CA ASP A 362 -1.47 -17.64 -3.55
C ASP A 362 -0.61 -18.52 -2.64
N VAL A 363 -0.98 -18.58 -1.36
CA VAL A 363 -0.36 -19.44 -0.34
C VAL A 363 -1.37 -20.42 0.27
N GLY A 364 -2.53 -20.58 -0.38
CA GLY A 364 -3.56 -21.53 0.01
C GLY A 364 -3.09 -22.98 -0.10
N SER A 365 -3.79 -23.87 0.61
CA SER A 365 -3.49 -25.30 0.60
C SER A 365 -3.94 -26.00 -0.66
N GLN A 366 -3.10 -26.88 -1.24
CA GLN A 366 -3.62 -27.98 -2.04
C GLN A 366 -4.23 -29.01 -1.10
N ASP A 367 -5.46 -29.42 -1.39
CA ASP A 367 -6.14 -30.40 -0.56
C ASP A 367 -5.48 -31.77 -0.71
N GLU A 368 -4.92 -32.31 0.38
CA GLU A 368 -4.61 -33.73 0.46
C GLU A 368 -5.91 -34.54 0.30
N THR A 369 -5.96 -35.35 -0.75
CA THR A 369 -7.08 -36.24 -1.05
C THR A 369 -6.89 -37.64 -0.43
N ASP A 370 -5.68 -37.96 0.04
CA ASP A 370 -5.32 -39.20 0.73
C ASP A 370 -5.70 -39.14 2.22
N LEU A 371 -7.00 -39.07 2.49
CA LEU A 371 -7.54 -39.11 3.86
C LEU A 371 -7.90 -40.55 4.24
N THR A 372 -7.68 -40.90 5.51
CA THR A 372 -8.07 -42.22 6.02
C THR A 372 -9.59 -42.33 6.06
N ASN A 373 -10.15 -43.32 5.36
CA ASN A 373 -11.56 -43.66 5.49
C ASN A 373 -11.81 -44.30 6.86
N TYR A 374 -12.45 -43.56 7.77
CA TYR A 374 -12.79 -44.00 9.13
C TYR A 374 -14.25 -44.47 9.27
N GLY A 375 -15.00 -44.59 8.16
CA GLY A 375 -16.43 -44.93 8.17
C GLY A 375 -17.33 -43.76 8.57
N ASP A 376 -18.49 -44.06 9.16
CA ASP A 376 -19.56 -43.07 9.42
C ASP A 376 -19.40 -42.29 10.74
N ALA A 377 -18.51 -42.74 11.63
CA ALA A 377 -18.33 -42.14 12.95
C ALA A 377 -16.87 -42.11 13.37
N LEU A 378 -16.44 -40.96 13.90
CA LEU A 378 -15.08 -40.72 14.35
C LEU A 378 -15.05 -40.44 15.85
N SER A 379 -14.39 -41.31 16.62
CA SER A 379 -14.19 -41.10 18.05
C SER A 379 -12.87 -40.38 18.32
N GLY A 380 -12.92 -39.25 19.03
CA GLY A 380 -11.72 -38.53 19.47
C GLY A 380 -10.80 -39.38 20.36
N TRP A 381 -11.38 -40.28 21.18
CA TRP A 381 -10.62 -41.23 21.99
C TRP A 381 -9.89 -42.27 21.14
N TRP A 382 -10.49 -42.71 20.03
CA TRP A 382 -9.84 -43.62 19.09
C TRP A 382 -8.67 -42.93 18.37
N LEU A 383 -8.83 -41.67 17.96
CA LEU A 383 -7.73 -40.88 17.40
C LEU A 383 -6.57 -40.72 18.38
N LEU A 384 -6.88 -40.41 19.65
CA LEU A 384 -5.88 -40.27 20.70
C LEU A 384 -5.13 -41.59 20.92
N TRP A 385 -5.85 -42.71 20.99
CA TRP A 385 -5.26 -44.04 21.10
C TRP A 385 -4.36 -44.40 19.91
N LYS A 386 -4.83 -44.15 18.67
CA LYS A 386 -4.06 -44.38 17.44
C LYS A 386 -2.82 -43.50 17.35
N ARG A 387 -2.88 -42.28 17.87
CA ARG A 387 -1.74 -41.36 17.94
C ARG A 387 -0.69 -41.82 18.96
N TRP A 388 -1.10 -42.45 20.05
CA TRP A 388 -0.20 -42.88 21.12
C TRP A 388 0.40 -44.27 20.89
N ASN A 389 -0.25 -45.13 20.11
CA ASN A 389 0.23 -46.47 19.81
C ASN A 389 1.22 -46.48 18.62
N PRO A 390 2.53 -46.72 18.83
CA PRO A 390 3.55 -46.67 17.76
C PRO A 390 3.45 -47.81 16.74
N LEU A 391 2.70 -48.88 17.05
CA LEU A 391 2.46 -50.01 16.13
C LEU A 391 1.19 -49.84 15.30
N ALA A 392 0.41 -48.78 15.55
CA ALA A 392 -0.82 -48.54 14.81
C ALA A 392 -0.55 -47.84 13.46
N THR A 393 -1.35 -48.17 12.45
CA THR A 393 -1.41 -47.44 11.19
C THR A 393 -1.66 -45.95 11.45
N LYS A 394 -0.80 -45.06 10.93
CA LYS A 394 -0.99 -43.62 11.02
C LYS A 394 -2.31 -43.25 10.35
N VAL A 395 -3.18 -42.62 11.12
CA VAL A 395 -4.50 -42.15 10.66
C VAL A 395 -4.36 -40.69 10.24
N LYS A 396 -4.66 -40.41 8.98
CA LYS A 396 -4.71 -39.05 8.42
C LYS A 396 -6.16 -38.57 8.42
N VAL A 397 -6.50 -37.70 9.36
CA VAL A 397 -7.83 -37.09 9.47
C VAL A 397 -7.67 -35.59 9.62
N LEU A 398 -8.55 -34.85 8.96
CA LEU A 398 -8.55 -33.39 9.00
C LEU A 398 -8.84 -32.88 10.41
N ASN A 399 -8.04 -31.91 10.86
CA ASN A 399 -8.36 -31.18 12.09
C ASN A 399 -9.37 -30.05 11.83
N MET A 400 -9.91 -29.44 12.89
CA MET A 400 -10.91 -28.38 12.76
C MET A 400 -10.42 -27.20 11.91
N ALA A 401 -9.16 -26.78 12.06
CA ALA A 401 -8.59 -25.67 11.30
C ALA A 401 -8.44 -26.00 9.82
N GLU A 402 -8.03 -27.22 9.48
CA GLU A 402 -7.95 -27.71 8.11
C GLU A 402 -9.33 -27.79 7.46
N ILE A 403 -10.35 -28.31 8.16
CA ILE A 403 -11.73 -28.34 7.66
C ILE A 403 -12.22 -26.92 7.35
N GLN A 404 -12.03 -25.98 8.26
CA GLN A 404 -12.43 -24.59 8.06
C GLN A 404 -11.69 -23.93 6.88
N THR A 405 -10.39 -24.20 6.74
CA THR A 405 -9.59 -23.71 5.61
C THR A 405 -10.10 -24.27 4.28
N ARG A 406 -10.47 -25.56 4.24
CA ARG A 406 -11.08 -26.18 3.05
C ARG A 406 -12.43 -25.58 2.70
N LEU A 407 -13.30 -25.38 3.69
CA LEU A 407 -14.60 -24.73 3.48
C LEU A 407 -14.45 -23.32 2.91
N ALA A 408 -13.48 -22.55 3.44
CA ALA A 408 -13.14 -21.23 2.91
C ALA A 408 -12.68 -21.32 1.44
N TYR A 409 -11.82 -22.28 1.13
CA TYR A 409 -11.29 -22.47 -0.23
C TYR A 409 -12.40 -22.86 -1.23
N VAL A 410 -13.33 -23.75 -0.86
CA VAL A 410 -14.46 -24.19 -1.70
C VAL A 410 -15.28 -23.00 -2.19
N CYS A 411 -15.55 -22.03 -1.33
CA CYS A 411 -16.28 -20.81 -1.71
C CYS A 411 -15.52 -19.95 -2.73
N CYS A 412 -14.18 -19.99 -2.68
CA CYS A 412 -13.31 -19.13 -3.49
C CYS A 412 -12.82 -19.78 -4.80
N VAL A 413 -12.95 -21.11 -5.01
CA VAL A 413 -12.36 -21.80 -6.17
C VAL A 413 -12.75 -21.16 -7.49
N ARG A 414 -14.04 -20.88 -7.68
CA ARG A 414 -14.53 -20.26 -8.92
C ARG A 414 -13.91 -18.88 -9.14
N GLN A 415 -13.82 -18.06 -8.09
CA GLN A 415 -13.22 -16.74 -8.16
C GLN A 415 -11.73 -16.81 -8.43
N LEU A 416 -11.02 -17.74 -7.80
CA LEU A 416 -9.61 -18.01 -8.02
C LEU A 416 -9.33 -18.43 -9.48
N GLU A 417 -10.17 -19.30 -10.06
CA GLU A 417 -10.08 -19.69 -11.46
C GLU A 417 -10.30 -18.50 -12.41
N MET A 418 -11.29 -17.64 -12.10
CA MET A 418 -11.54 -16.43 -12.87
C MET A 418 -10.35 -15.46 -12.80
N VAL A 419 -9.76 -15.27 -11.62
CA VAL A 419 -8.57 -14.45 -11.41
C VAL A 419 -7.38 -15.01 -12.17
N ARG A 420 -7.10 -16.32 -12.03
CA ARG A 420 -5.96 -16.99 -12.67
C ARG A 420 -5.99 -16.91 -14.19
N ASN A 421 -7.19 -16.92 -14.78
CA ASN A 421 -7.37 -16.86 -16.23
C ASN A 421 -7.55 -15.44 -16.77
N SER A 422 -7.41 -14.41 -15.93
CA SER A 422 -7.62 -13.02 -16.34
C SER A 422 -6.35 -12.39 -16.92
N ASP A 423 -6.51 -11.60 -17.99
CA ASP A 423 -5.38 -10.96 -18.68
C ASP A 423 -4.65 -9.90 -17.84
N TYR A 424 -5.25 -9.46 -16.73
CA TYR A 424 -4.68 -8.44 -15.85
C TYR A 424 -3.93 -9.04 -14.66
N CYS A 425 -3.98 -10.35 -14.45
CA CYS A 425 -3.45 -11.00 -13.26
C CYS A 425 -2.28 -11.93 -13.59
N GLU A 426 -1.13 -11.63 -12.99
CA GLU A 426 0.02 -12.52 -12.97
C GLU A 426 -0.02 -13.34 -11.68
N TYR A 427 -0.35 -14.64 -11.81
CA TYR A 427 -0.55 -15.54 -10.68
C TYR A 427 0.74 -16.27 -10.30
N LEU A 428 1.10 -16.22 -9.01
CA LEU A 428 2.24 -16.94 -8.43
C LEU A 428 1.77 -17.83 -7.29
N ARG A 429 2.32 -19.04 -7.25
CA ARG A 429 2.12 -19.98 -6.14
C ARG A 429 3.44 -20.69 -5.83
N PRO A 430 4.10 -20.35 -4.70
CA PRO A 430 5.34 -21.01 -4.32
C PRO A 430 5.08 -22.47 -3.88
N PRO A 431 6.09 -23.36 -3.99
CA PRO A 431 5.98 -24.77 -3.65
C PRO A 431 6.04 -24.98 -2.13
N ILE A 432 4.94 -24.66 -1.44
CA ILE A 432 4.86 -24.66 0.04
C ILE A 432 3.86 -25.67 0.61
N ASP A 433 3.49 -26.68 -0.19
CA ASP A 433 2.50 -27.68 0.21
C ASP A 433 2.96 -28.57 1.38
N ASN A 434 4.28 -28.70 1.57
CA ASN A 434 4.89 -29.47 2.66
C ASN A 434 4.76 -28.81 4.05
N TYR A 435 4.27 -27.58 4.14
CA TYR A 435 4.19 -26.83 5.39
C TYR A 435 2.75 -26.77 5.92
N GLY A 436 2.57 -26.98 7.23
CA GLY A 436 1.27 -26.80 7.87
C GLY A 436 0.85 -25.32 7.93
N THR A 437 -0.46 -25.06 8.06
CA THR A 437 -0.99 -23.68 8.26
C THR A 437 -0.60 -23.09 9.63
N LEU A 438 -0.12 -23.92 10.56
CA LEU A 438 0.31 -23.52 11.91
C LEU A 438 1.84 -23.61 12.11
N ASP A 439 2.61 -23.92 11.07
CA ASP A 439 4.07 -24.12 11.14
C ASP A 439 4.88 -22.79 11.22
N PHE A 440 4.44 -21.82 12.04
CA PHE A 440 5.09 -20.50 12.15
C PHE A 440 6.55 -20.58 12.63
N GLY A 441 6.94 -21.67 13.30
CA GLY A 441 8.33 -21.91 13.71
C GLY A 441 9.30 -22.16 12.54
N LYS A 442 8.79 -22.42 11.33
CA LYS A 442 9.60 -22.61 10.11
C LYS A 442 9.69 -21.34 9.25
N PHE A 443 9.57 -20.15 9.87
CA PHE A 443 9.54 -18.87 9.16
C PHE A 443 10.68 -18.72 8.14
N ASP A 444 11.93 -18.94 8.56
CA ASP A 444 13.10 -18.72 7.70
C ASP A 444 13.11 -19.68 6.49
N GLU A 445 12.74 -20.95 6.72
CA GLU A 445 12.66 -21.98 5.68
C GLU A 445 11.58 -21.64 4.64
N ILE A 446 10.36 -21.34 5.10
CA ILE A 446 9.23 -21.00 4.22
C ILE A 446 9.53 -19.69 3.46
N CYS A 447 10.14 -18.72 4.13
CA CYS A 447 10.55 -17.47 3.51
C CYS A 447 11.59 -17.70 2.41
N GLU A 448 12.57 -18.58 2.63
CA GLU A 448 13.59 -18.89 1.64
C GLU A 448 13.01 -19.62 0.42
N VAL A 449 12.07 -20.56 0.62
CA VAL A 449 11.33 -21.20 -0.48
C VAL A 449 10.60 -20.17 -1.33
N GLY A 450 9.94 -19.20 -0.69
CA GLY A 450 9.29 -18.08 -1.36
C GLY A 450 10.27 -17.23 -2.18
N TYR A 451 11.44 -16.92 -1.61
CA TYR A 451 12.47 -16.13 -2.28
C TYR A 451 13.02 -16.82 -3.53
N GLN A 452 13.41 -18.10 -3.42
CA GLN A 452 13.95 -18.86 -4.55
C GLN A 452 12.93 -19.02 -5.68
N HIS A 453 11.67 -19.29 -5.32
CA HIS A 453 10.58 -19.36 -6.28
C HIS A 453 10.36 -18.02 -6.98
N GLY A 454 10.22 -16.93 -6.21
CA GLY A 454 10.05 -15.58 -6.74
C GLY A 454 11.18 -15.19 -7.70
N ARG A 455 12.43 -15.40 -7.29
CA ARG A 455 13.61 -15.12 -8.12
C ARG A 455 13.57 -15.87 -9.45
N THR A 456 13.25 -17.16 -9.41
CA THR A 456 13.14 -17.99 -10.63
C THR A 456 12.04 -17.47 -11.56
N VAL A 457 10.87 -17.15 -11.01
CA VAL A 457 9.73 -16.64 -11.79
C VAL A 457 10.04 -15.28 -12.40
N PHE A 458 10.59 -14.35 -11.62
CA PHE A 458 10.89 -13.01 -12.10
C PHE A 458 12.05 -12.98 -13.12
N ASP A 459 13.04 -13.87 -12.99
CA ASP A 459 14.07 -14.08 -14.01
C ASP A 459 13.44 -14.55 -15.34
N ILE A 460 12.46 -15.46 -15.28
CA ILE A 460 11.71 -15.92 -16.46
C ILE A 460 10.88 -14.76 -17.05
N TRP A 461 10.23 -13.94 -16.22
CA TRP A 461 9.48 -12.77 -16.67
C TRP A 461 10.36 -11.73 -17.36
N GLY A 462 11.57 -11.52 -16.85
CA GLY A 462 12.57 -10.67 -17.49
C GLY A 462 12.95 -11.18 -18.88
N ARG A 463 13.18 -12.49 -19.04
CA ARG A 463 13.55 -13.10 -20.33
C ARG A 463 12.41 -13.21 -21.34
N SER A 464 11.17 -13.36 -20.85
CA SER A 464 9.98 -13.54 -21.69
C SER A 464 9.29 -12.24 -22.09
N GLY A 465 9.79 -11.08 -21.63
CA GLY A 465 9.22 -9.77 -21.92
C GLY A 465 7.93 -9.46 -21.13
N VAL A 466 7.53 -10.30 -20.17
CA VAL A 466 6.38 -10.04 -19.28
C VAL A 466 6.62 -8.76 -18.48
N LEU A 467 7.83 -8.57 -17.96
CA LEU A 467 8.20 -7.38 -17.21
C LEU A 467 8.11 -6.11 -18.06
N GLU A 468 8.55 -6.17 -19.31
CA GLU A 468 8.47 -5.05 -20.26
C GLU A 468 7.01 -4.72 -20.57
N LYS A 469 6.17 -5.72 -20.84
CA LYS A 469 4.73 -5.55 -21.08
C LYS A 469 4.00 -4.99 -19.86
N MET A 470 4.36 -5.43 -18.66
CA MET A 470 3.81 -4.95 -17.40
C MET A 470 4.07 -3.44 -17.24
N LEU A 471 5.31 -3.02 -17.48
CA LEU A 471 5.76 -1.64 -17.35
C LEU A 471 5.39 -0.75 -18.55
N GLN A 472 5.01 -1.34 -19.70
CA GLN A 472 4.62 -0.59 -20.88
C GLN A 472 3.28 0.13 -20.67
N ASP A 473 3.17 1.36 -21.14
CA ASP A 473 1.96 2.16 -20.94
C ASP A 473 0.71 1.61 -21.66
N ARG A 474 -0.45 1.65 -20.97
CA ARG A 474 -1.74 1.13 -21.45
C ARG A 474 -2.22 1.71 -22.80
N GLN A 475 -1.78 2.92 -23.17
CA GLN A 475 -2.21 3.62 -24.39
C GLN A 475 -1.12 3.66 -25.49
N GLY A 476 0.04 3.03 -25.28
CA GLY A 476 1.16 3.04 -26.25
C GLY A 476 0.88 2.34 -27.59
N THR A 477 -0.25 1.65 -27.74
CA THR A 477 -0.68 0.99 -28.99
C THR A 477 -1.62 1.86 -29.85
N SER A 478 -2.10 3.01 -29.35
CA SER A 478 -3.04 3.86 -30.06
C SER A 478 -2.63 5.34 -29.98
N LYS A 479 -1.68 5.73 -30.83
CA LYS A 479 -1.69 6.95 -31.65
C LYS A 479 -0.31 7.13 -32.31
N MET A 480 -0.35 7.25 -33.64
CA MET A 480 0.73 7.47 -34.62
C MET A 480 1.56 6.25 -35.08
N LYS A 481 1.26 5.81 -36.31
CA LYS A 481 2.25 5.19 -37.20
C LYS A 481 3.40 6.19 -37.38
N ALA A 482 4.63 5.74 -37.18
CA ALA A 482 5.83 6.48 -37.54
C ALA A 482 5.84 6.69 -39.06
N GLY A 483 5.44 7.88 -39.48
CA GLY A 483 5.46 8.37 -40.85
C GLY A 483 5.04 9.83 -40.80
N ASP A 484 5.95 10.73 -41.14
CA ASP A 484 5.84 12.20 -41.12
C ASP A 484 6.11 12.90 -39.77
N VAL A 485 7.34 12.75 -39.26
CA VAL A 485 7.99 13.85 -38.51
C VAL A 485 8.90 14.58 -39.48
N SER A 486 8.34 15.59 -40.16
CA SER A 486 9.15 16.62 -40.81
C SER A 486 9.88 17.40 -39.71
N ALA A 487 11.21 17.37 -39.75
CA ALA A 487 12.06 18.19 -38.91
C ALA A 487 11.68 19.67 -39.03
N TRP A 488 11.30 20.30 -37.92
CA TRP A 488 11.25 21.77 -37.84
C TRP A 488 12.30 22.25 -36.86
N ALA A 489 13.22 23.03 -37.44
CA ALA A 489 14.36 23.65 -36.79
C ALA A 489 13.93 24.64 -35.69
N ALA A 490 14.65 24.62 -34.58
CA ALA A 490 14.56 25.64 -33.54
C ALA A 490 14.97 27.01 -34.10
N PRO A 491 14.34 28.13 -33.67
CA PRO A 491 14.84 29.46 -34.00
C PRO A 491 16.16 29.73 -33.28
N SER A 492 17.12 30.29 -34.01
CA SER A 492 18.46 30.67 -33.57
C SER A 492 18.44 31.59 -32.34
N PRO A 493 19.40 31.47 -31.40
CA PRO A 493 19.58 32.45 -30.33
C PRO A 493 20.20 33.77 -30.88
N PRO A 494 19.89 34.94 -30.29
CA PRO A 494 20.50 36.21 -30.69
C PRO A 494 22.00 36.28 -30.29
N PRO A 495 22.81 37.12 -30.97
CA PRO A 495 24.27 37.04 -30.95
C PRO A 495 24.89 37.53 -29.62
N ARG A 496 25.91 36.78 -29.16
CA ARG A 496 26.80 37.16 -28.06
C ARG A 496 27.67 38.35 -28.45
N CYS A 497 27.74 39.37 -27.58
CA CYS A 497 28.85 40.33 -27.57
C CYS A 497 30.07 39.72 -26.89
N LEU A 498 31.21 39.79 -27.58
CA LEU A 498 32.55 39.36 -27.16
C LEU A 498 33.14 40.28 -26.09
N HIS A 499 33.79 39.71 -25.07
CA HIS A 499 35.03 40.26 -24.46
C HIS A 499 35.82 39.16 -23.70
N GLY A 500 37.05 38.89 -24.19
CA GLY A 500 38.32 38.60 -23.47
C GLY A 500 38.49 37.41 -22.48
N PRO A 501 39.60 36.63 -22.54
CA PRO A 501 39.98 35.62 -21.54
C PRO A 501 40.99 36.18 -20.49
N PRO A 502 41.54 35.37 -19.56
CA PRO A 502 40.93 34.49 -18.55
C PRO A 502 41.42 34.87 -17.11
N LEU A 503 40.79 34.33 -16.06
CA LEU A 503 41.41 34.21 -14.72
C LEU A 503 40.86 32.96 -14.00
N CYS A 504 41.71 31.95 -13.83
CA CYS A 504 41.68 31.04 -12.67
C CYS A 504 42.12 31.86 -11.42
N PRO A 505 41.63 31.58 -10.19
CA PRO A 505 41.66 30.28 -9.50
C PRO A 505 40.33 29.99 -8.76
N ASP A 506 40.07 28.94 -7.98
CA ASP A 506 40.89 28.02 -7.20
C ASP A 506 40.09 26.75 -6.95
N GLU A 507 40.81 25.63 -6.83
CA GLU A 507 40.29 24.38 -6.29
C GLU A 507 40.05 24.49 -4.79
N SER A 508 38.88 24.05 -4.32
CA SER A 508 38.79 23.30 -3.06
C SER A 508 37.43 22.63 -2.92
N ASP A 509 37.48 21.40 -2.42
CA ASP A 509 36.42 20.60 -1.79
C ASP A 509 35.69 19.56 -2.65
N TYR A 510 36.49 18.56 -2.99
CA TYR A 510 36.30 17.12 -2.76
C TYR A 510 34.94 16.46 -3.00
N GLN A 511 35.02 15.57 -4.00
CA GLN A 511 34.34 14.29 -4.11
C GLN A 511 33.99 13.61 -2.77
N THR A 512 32.83 12.98 -2.72
CA THR A 512 32.74 11.63 -2.17
C THR A 512 31.78 10.81 -3.02
N GLU A 513 32.33 9.68 -3.44
CA GLU A 513 31.79 8.68 -4.35
C GLU A 513 30.78 7.79 -3.64
N TYR A 514 29.98 7.12 -4.46
CA TYR A 514 29.23 5.92 -4.09
C TYR A 514 30.24 4.79 -3.89
N GLU A 515 30.26 4.18 -2.71
CA GLU A 515 30.80 2.84 -2.52
C GLU A 515 29.66 1.86 -2.24
N GLU A 516 29.60 0.82 -3.07
CA GLU A 516 28.97 -0.46 -2.79
C GLU A 516 29.73 -1.14 -1.64
N GLU A 517 29.04 -1.61 -0.61
CA GLU A 517 29.58 -2.60 0.32
C GLU A 517 28.77 -3.90 0.22
N LEU A 518 29.34 -4.86 -0.51
CA LEU A 518 29.24 -6.28 -0.19
C LEU A 518 29.98 -6.53 1.13
N LEU A 519 29.33 -7.15 2.10
CA LEU A 519 29.99 -7.67 3.29
C LEU A 519 29.89 -9.20 3.32
N ASP A 520 31.03 -9.82 3.04
CA ASP A 520 31.41 -11.15 3.52
C ASP A 520 31.38 -11.18 5.07
N GLY A 521 30.87 -12.27 5.64
CA GLY A 521 30.76 -12.44 7.09
C GLY A 521 32.08 -12.80 7.79
N PRO A 522 32.04 -12.92 9.12
CA PRO A 522 32.87 -13.89 9.80
C PRO A 522 32.07 -14.86 10.69
N ARG A 523 32.57 -16.09 10.71
CA ARG A 523 32.17 -17.23 11.54
C ARG A 523 32.48 -17.00 13.03
N ASP A 524 31.66 -17.67 13.84
CA ASP A 524 31.93 -18.27 15.16
C ASP A 524 32.36 -17.38 16.34
N ALA A 525 31.44 -17.20 17.29
CA ALA A 525 31.71 -17.39 18.72
C ALA A 525 30.39 -17.65 19.48
N TYR A 526 30.18 -18.92 19.84
CA TYR A 526 29.23 -19.40 20.85
C TYR A 526 29.91 -19.37 22.24
N ALA A 527 29.09 -19.46 23.30
CA ALA A 527 29.40 -19.54 24.74
C ALA A 527 29.60 -18.18 25.43
N ASP A 528 29.09 -17.89 26.62
CA ASP A 528 28.29 -18.57 27.64
C ASP A 528 27.81 -17.46 28.59
N PHE A 529 26.69 -17.63 29.31
CA PHE A 529 26.56 -17.34 30.74
C PHE A 529 25.08 -17.42 31.17
N GLN A 530 24.75 -18.50 31.89
CA GLN A 530 23.66 -18.56 32.85
C GLN A 530 24.23 -18.80 34.27
N SER A 531 23.39 -18.46 35.26
CA SER A 531 23.38 -18.80 36.70
C SER A 531 24.11 -17.88 37.72
N ALA A 532 23.33 -16.95 38.32
CA ALA A 532 22.83 -16.89 39.74
C ALA A 532 23.82 -16.97 40.95
N PRO A 533 23.42 -16.70 42.23
CA PRO A 533 22.45 -15.76 42.86
C PRO A 533 22.99 -15.05 44.16
N ALA A 534 22.10 -14.31 44.87
CA ALA A 534 21.93 -14.23 46.35
C ALA A 534 22.01 -12.84 47.05
N ASP A 535 20.86 -12.46 47.65
CA ASP A 535 20.57 -11.88 48.98
C ASP A 535 21.36 -10.69 49.55
N ALA A 536 20.63 -9.60 49.88
CA ALA A 536 20.35 -9.16 51.26
C ALA A 536 19.58 -7.82 51.32
N ASP A 537 18.36 -7.85 51.88
CA ASP A 537 17.66 -6.74 52.56
C ASP A 537 18.28 -6.57 53.99
N PRO A 538 18.04 -5.50 54.81
CA PRO A 538 16.75 -4.81 54.98
C PRO A 538 16.79 -3.29 55.29
N GLY A 539 15.61 -2.64 55.33
CA GLY A 539 15.37 -1.56 56.31
C GLY A 539 14.55 -0.34 55.86
N SER A 540 13.22 -0.46 56.00
CA SER A 540 12.24 0.57 56.43
C SER A 540 12.37 2.04 55.97
N THR A 541 11.34 2.55 55.30
CA THR A 541 10.54 3.70 55.81
C THR A 541 9.22 3.84 55.03
N SER A 542 8.15 3.91 55.80
CA SER A 542 6.79 4.31 55.46
C SER A 542 6.72 5.70 54.83
N VAL A 543 5.85 5.92 53.82
CA VAL A 543 4.89 7.05 53.77
C VAL A 543 3.75 6.71 52.79
N SER A 544 2.56 7.08 53.23
CA SER A 544 1.18 6.91 52.79
C SER A 544 0.78 7.45 51.39
N CYS A 545 -0.18 6.75 50.78
CA CYS A 545 -1.13 7.29 49.78
C CYS A 545 -2.11 8.29 50.42
N PRO A 546 -2.75 9.14 49.59
CA PRO A 546 -4.17 9.39 49.79
C PRO A 546 -5.01 9.19 48.53
N ASP A 547 -6.16 8.58 48.75
CA ASP A 547 -7.33 8.55 47.89
C ASP A 547 -7.81 9.95 47.49
N THR A 548 -8.36 10.09 46.28
CA THR A 548 -9.43 11.06 46.00
C THR A 548 -10.42 10.49 44.99
N GLN A 549 -11.69 10.45 45.43
CA GLN A 549 -12.87 10.08 44.65
C GLN A 549 -13.45 11.29 43.90
N GLY A 550 -14.00 11.03 42.71
CA GLY A 550 -15.15 11.73 42.11
C GLY A 550 -14.87 12.82 41.07
N PRO A 551 -15.88 13.26 40.30
CA PRO A 551 -16.54 12.50 39.23
C PRO A 551 -16.58 13.29 37.90
N TRP A 552 -16.59 12.62 36.75
CA TRP A 552 -16.88 13.24 35.44
C TRP A 552 -18.08 12.57 34.79
N ALA A 553 -19.23 13.24 34.89
CA ALA A 553 -20.39 13.08 34.04
C ALA A 553 -20.69 14.44 33.40
N GLU A 554 -21.33 14.40 32.22
CA GLU A 554 -21.76 15.52 31.35
C GLU A 554 -20.72 16.11 30.40
N LEU A 555 -20.81 15.71 29.12
CA LEU A 555 -21.07 16.63 28.01
C LEU A 555 -21.35 15.88 26.70
N ALA A 556 -22.31 16.41 25.94
CA ALA A 556 -22.68 16.11 24.54
C ALA A 556 -23.82 15.09 24.27
N LEU A 557 -25.06 15.52 24.53
CA LEU A 557 -26.25 15.08 23.79
C LEU A 557 -27.01 16.32 23.28
N ARG A 558 -26.79 16.70 22.01
CA ARG A 558 -27.75 17.47 21.19
C ARG A 558 -27.51 17.19 19.70
N ALA A 559 -28.22 16.20 19.16
CA ALA A 559 -28.47 16.05 17.73
C ALA A 559 -29.91 16.52 17.42
N PRO A 560 -30.17 17.22 16.30
CA PRO A 560 -31.53 17.52 15.86
C PRO A 560 -32.14 16.32 15.06
N PRO A 561 -33.47 16.15 15.05
CA PRO A 561 -34.10 14.97 14.47
C PRO A 561 -34.27 15.09 12.95
N CYS A 562 -33.83 14.08 12.20
CA CYS A 562 -34.19 13.90 10.80
C CYS A 562 -35.47 13.06 10.68
N ARG A 563 -36.44 13.59 9.92
CA ARG A 563 -37.73 12.97 9.60
C ARG A 563 -37.58 11.76 8.67
N PRO A 564 -38.46 10.74 8.75
CA PRO A 564 -38.53 9.68 7.76
C PRO A 564 -39.33 10.13 6.53
N LEU A 565 -38.77 9.95 5.33
CA LEU A 565 -39.46 10.06 4.05
C LEU A 565 -40.09 8.71 3.69
N GLY A 566 -41.38 8.73 3.40
CA GLY A 566 -42.19 7.56 3.07
C GLY A 566 -41.94 7.00 1.67
N LEU A 567 -42.19 5.70 1.57
CA LEU A 567 -42.43 4.96 0.34
C LEU A 567 -43.71 5.45 -0.35
N PRO A 568 -43.76 5.51 -1.69
CA PRO A 568 -45.00 5.37 -2.42
C PRO A 568 -45.13 3.95 -2.97
N ALA A 569 -46.28 3.33 -2.68
CA ALA A 569 -46.77 2.17 -3.38
C ALA A 569 -47.36 2.57 -4.74
N ALA A 570 -47.03 1.81 -5.78
CA ALA A 570 -47.88 1.45 -6.92
C ALA A 570 -47.30 0.19 -7.57
#